data_AF-A0A0G4K4D2-F1
#
_entry.id   AF-A0A0G4K4D2-F1
#
_cell.length_a   1.000
_cell.length_b   1.000
_cell.length_c   1.000
_cell.angle_alpha   90.00
_cell.angle_beta   90.00
_cell.angle_gamma   90.00
#
_symmetry.space_group_name_H-M   'P 1'
#
loop_
_entity.id
_entity.type
_entity.pdbx_description
1 polymer ?
#
loop_
_entity_poly.entity_id
_entity_poly.type
_entity_poly.pdbx_seq_one_letter_code
_entity_poly.pdbx_strand_id
1 'polypeptide(L)'
;MKYKPQTKDELKELLKDENIYLGDINTSLITDMSTLFFNNIREDFSGIETWDVSHVTSMGGMFKNAVNFNHNINNWDVSNVTVMSAMFCGAKSFNQPLDKWNTSNVKYMMEMFKNAENFNQNINSWDVSNVESMREMFYGCIIFNEPLDNWNTSKVDCMNGMFFGASRFNQPLNNWDVFNVEFMDNMFERASNFNQPLNNWNTSNLKNIINMFCNCSSFNQDLNSWKTEKIEYMNQAFLNASSFNQDNIKNWNFKNVKEFDRIFNNVSLNLILKIYSFQSSKSAISNLEKIISKFDKKEVYKIGLKYNKKSVADILKKLENTCYDELKELVDSKEEIIKEYKELEKSEKKLETKKDKKDSKQTKMYQPKNKNELIKLIAEKTKLDKIDTSLITDMSNLFKGSKLKKFDGIESWNVSNVVNMESMFEGASGFNHNIESWDVSKVENMSYMFKKCKKFNYPLNDWNVSSVVNMEGMLSNCESFNQPLYKWNVSNVKDMSKMFYYTKNFNQNINDWNVSNVENMSCMFQGAVNFNSALDKWNVSNVKYMSLMFCFTKSFNQNLESWKLGENVSIKYAFIDSPIENNPPSWYKN
;
A
#
# COMPACT_ATOMS: atom_id res chain seq x y z
N MET A 1 -20.20 -41.53 -21.23
CA MET A 1 -19.70 -41.81 -19.87
C MET A 1 -20.14 -43.21 -19.47
N LYS A 2 -19.21 -44.06 -19.02
CA LYS A 2 -19.39 -45.48 -18.67
C LYS A 2 -19.97 -45.69 -17.27
N TYR A 3 -19.72 -44.76 -16.35
CA TYR A 3 -20.21 -44.81 -14.97
C TYR A 3 -21.17 -43.63 -14.72
N LYS A 4 -22.24 -43.86 -13.95
CA LYS A 4 -23.21 -42.81 -13.57
C LYS A 4 -23.63 -42.99 -12.10
N PRO A 5 -22.78 -42.62 -11.15
CA PRO A 5 -23.12 -42.69 -9.73
C PRO A 5 -24.36 -41.85 -9.44
N GLN A 6 -25.27 -42.40 -8.63
CA GLN A 6 -26.47 -41.72 -8.14
C GLN A 6 -26.21 -40.97 -6.84
N THR A 7 -25.15 -41.35 -6.12
CA THR A 7 -24.81 -40.80 -4.80
C THR A 7 -23.33 -40.42 -4.73
N LYS A 8 -22.99 -39.53 -3.79
CA LYS A 8 -21.59 -39.17 -3.48
C LYS A 8 -20.76 -40.40 -3.08
N ASP A 9 -21.36 -41.34 -2.36
CA ASP A 9 -20.66 -42.54 -1.89
C ASP A 9 -20.35 -43.51 -3.04
N GLU A 10 -21.29 -43.69 -3.98
CA GLU A 10 -21.01 -44.44 -5.22
C GLU A 10 -19.87 -43.80 -6.03
N LEU A 11 -19.85 -42.47 -6.13
CA LEU A 11 -18.74 -41.77 -6.78
C LEU A 11 -17.43 -42.02 -6.04
N LYS A 12 -17.41 -41.91 -4.71
CA LYS A 12 -16.21 -42.18 -3.89
C LYS A 12 -15.68 -43.60 -4.08
N GLU A 13 -16.55 -44.60 -4.17
CA GLU A 13 -16.13 -45.98 -4.41
C GLU A 13 -15.47 -46.14 -5.78
N LEU A 14 -16.00 -45.50 -6.84
CA LEU A 14 -15.35 -45.47 -8.15
C LEU A 14 -13.97 -44.80 -8.10
N LEU A 15 -13.83 -43.71 -7.35
CA LEU A 15 -12.57 -42.97 -7.24
C LEU A 15 -11.45 -43.73 -6.50
N LYS A 16 -11.76 -44.85 -5.82
CA LYS A 16 -10.74 -45.73 -5.22
C LYS A 16 -9.94 -46.51 -6.27
N ASP A 17 -10.51 -46.75 -7.45
CA ASP A 17 -9.79 -47.37 -8.56
C ASP A 17 -9.09 -46.30 -9.39
N GLU A 18 -7.78 -46.17 -9.18
CA GLU A 18 -6.94 -45.20 -9.87
C GLU A 18 -6.85 -45.45 -11.39
N ASN A 19 -7.23 -46.65 -11.88
CA ASN A 19 -7.23 -46.97 -13.30
C ASN A 19 -8.45 -46.43 -14.06
N ILE A 20 -9.50 -45.98 -13.34
CA ILE A 20 -10.69 -45.41 -13.98
C ILE A 20 -10.36 -44.02 -14.53
N TYR A 21 -10.40 -43.85 -15.85
CA TYR A 21 -10.34 -42.54 -16.48
C TYR A 21 -11.49 -41.64 -16.00
N LEU A 22 -11.20 -40.48 -15.41
CA LEU A 22 -12.22 -39.66 -14.73
C LEU A 22 -13.28 -39.13 -15.69
N GLY A 23 -12.93 -38.91 -16.96
CA GLY A 23 -13.89 -38.47 -17.98
C GLY A 23 -14.93 -39.53 -18.37
N ASP A 24 -14.75 -40.79 -17.95
CA ASP A 24 -15.77 -41.83 -18.12
C ASP A 24 -16.89 -41.75 -17.07
N ILE A 25 -16.78 -40.88 -16.06
CA ILE A 25 -17.75 -40.77 -14.97
C ILE A 25 -18.72 -39.60 -15.21
N ASN A 26 -20.02 -39.89 -15.17
CA ASN A 26 -21.07 -38.87 -15.23
C ASN A 26 -21.44 -38.36 -13.84
N THR A 27 -21.07 -37.12 -13.55
CA THR A 27 -21.30 -36.45 -12.26
C THR A 27 -22.58 -35.63 -12.19
N SER A 28 -23.43 -35.63 -13.23
CA SER A 28 -24.58 -34.70 -13.35
C SER A 28 -25.64 -34.83 -12.25
N LEU A 29 -25.60 -35.90 -11.45
CA LEU A 29 -26.52 -36.13 -10.33
C LEU A 29 -25.90 -35.82 -8.96
N ILE A 30 -24.61 -35.50 -8.92
CA ILE A 30 -23.87 -35.29 -7.68
C ILE A 30 -23.90 -33.81 -7.33
N THR A 31 -24.58 -33.48 -6.22
CA THR A 31 -24.72 -32.10 -5.73
C THR A 31 -23.74 -31.74 -4.62
N ASP A 32 -23.07 -32.73 -4.03
CA ASP A 32 -22.05 -32.56 -3.00
C ASP A 32 -20.79 -33.35 -3.41
N MET A 33 -19.71 -32.62 -3.67
CA MET A 33 -18.39 -33.15 -4.03
C MET A 33 -17.38 -32.99 -2.88
N SER A 34 -17.86 -32.69 -1.67
CA SER A 34 -16.98 -32.59 -0.51
C SER A 34 -16.17 -33.87 -0.31
N THR A 35 -14.88 -33.71 -0.02
CA THR A 35 -13.94 -34.77 0.36
C THR A 35 -13.75 -35.91 -0.65
N LEU A 36 -14.10 -35.74 -1.93
CA LEU A 36 -13.95 -36.80 -2.94
C LEU A 36 -12.52 -37.31 -3.11
N PHE A 37 -11.54 -36.40 -3.06
CA PHE A 37 -10.11 -36.68 -3.17
C PHE A 37 -9.34 -36.34 -1.87
N PHE A 38 -10.00 -36.47 -0.71
CA PHE A 38 -9.36 -36.22 0.58
C PHE A 38 -8.22 -37.22 0.84
N ASN A 39 -7.02 -36.72 1.16
CA ASN A 39 -5.78 -37.52 1.33
C ASN A 39 -5.48 -38.45 0.14
N ASN A 40 -5.95 -38.11 -1.05
CA ASN A 40 -5.82 -38.96 -2.20
C ASN A 40 -4.40 -38.84 -2.82
N ILE A 41 -3.80 -39.98 -3.19
CA ILE A 41 -2.43 -40.06 -3.72
C ILE A 41 -2.39 -40.20 -5.25
N ARG A 42 -3.54 -40.22 -5.92
CA ARG A 42 -3.67 -40.36 -7.36
C ARG A 42 -2.80 -39.35 -8.08
N GLU A 43 -2.11 -39.80 -9.11
CA GLU A 43 -1.23 -38.96 -9.93
C GLU A 43 -1.92 -38.43 -11.18
N ASP A 44 -2.75 -39.27 -11.83
CA ASP A 44 -3.46 -38.91 -13.06
C ASP A 44 -4.92 -38.54 -12.78
N PHE A 45 -5.27 -37.26 -12.93
CA PHE A 45 -6.67 -36.79 -12.89
C PHE A 45 -7.21 -36.44 -14.28
N SER A 46 -6.64 -36.99 -15.35
CA SER A 46 -7.12 -36.75 -16.71
C SER A 46 -8.62 -37.06 -16.85
N GLY A 47 -9.33 -36.16 -17.55
CA GLY A 47 -10.77 -36.24 -17.75
C GLY A 47 -11.60 -35.56 -16.65
N ILE A 48 -11.02 -35.16 -15.52
CA ILE A 48 -11.74 -34.43 -14.46
C ILE A 48 -12.30 -33.09 -14.95
N GLU A 49 -11.62 -32.46 -15.92
CA GLU A 49 -12.05 -31.22 -16.56
C GLU A 49 -13.39 -31.34 -17.33
N THR A 50 -13.81 -32.58 -17.62
CA THR A 50 -15.06 -32.87 -18.35
C THR A 50 -16.27 -33.08 -17.43
N TRP A 51 -16.06 -33.09 -16.11
CA TRP A 51 -17.15 -33.25 -15.16
C TRP A 51 -18.14 -32.11 -15.22
N ASP A 52 -19.43 -32.47 -15.26
CA ASP A 52 -20.51 -31.52 -15.04
C ASP A 52 -20.63 -31.25 -13.54
N VAL A 53 -20.26 -30.03 -13.14
CA VAL A 53 -20.33 -29.56 -11.75
C VAL A 53 -21.35 -28.43 -11.56
N SER A 54 -22.15 -28.09 -12.59
CA SER A 54 -23.04 -26.93 -12.54
C SER A 54 -24.15 -27.06 -11.49
N HIS A 55 -24.41 -28.28 -11.00
CA HIS A 55 -25.42 -28.59 -9.98
C HIS A 55 -24.82 -28.71 -8.56
N VAL A 56 -23.50 -28.59 -8.43
CA VAL A 56 -22.79 -28.81 -7.17
C VAL A 56 -22.95 -27.59 -6.27
N THR A 57 -23.31 -27.84 -5.01
CA THR A 57 -23.50 -26.82 -3.98
C THR A 57 -22.38 -26.82 -2.93
N SER A 58 -21.62 -27.91 -2.83
CA SER A 58 -20.53 -28.10 -1.87
C SER A 58 -19.31 -28.77 -2.50
N MET A 59 -18.15 -28.14 -2.36
CA MET A 59 -16.83 -28.66 -2.75
C MET A 59 -15.86 -28.68 -1.57
N GLY A 60 -16.38 -28.63 -0.33
CA GLY A 60 -15.59 -28.55 0.89
C GLY A 60 -14.57 -29.69 1.00
N GLY A 61 -13.28 -29.35 1.07
CA GLY A 61 -12.21 -30.32 1.18
C GLY A 61 -12.07 -31.29 0.02
N MET A 62 -12.63 -30.98 -1.17
CA MET A 62 -12.64 -31.90 -2.32
C MET A 62 -11.24 -32.44 -2.66
N PHE A 63 -10.21 -31.60 -2.66
CA PHE A 63 -8.81 -31.95 -2.93
C PHE A 63 -7.90 -31.77 -1.71
N LYS A 64 -8.47 -31.81 -0.50
CA LYS A 64 -7.68 -31.61 0.72
C LYS A 64 -6.63 -32.71 0.86
N ASN A 65 -5.36 -32.31 0.96
CA ASN A 65 -4.16 -33.15 0.97
C ASN A 65 -3.98 -34.03 -0.28
N ALA A 66 -4.61 -33.69 -1.41
CA ALA A 66 -4.31 -34.29 -2.70
C ALA A 66 -3.00 -33.70 -3.23
N VAL A 67 -1.86 -34.17 -2.70
CA VAL A 67 -0.54 -33.52 -2.89
C VAL A 67 -0.10 -33.45 -4.35
N ASN A 68 -0.59 -34.37 -5.19
CA ASN A 68 -0.27 -34.47 -6.62
C ASN A 68 -1.28 -33.72 -7.52
N PHE A 69 -2.38 -33.19 -6.96
CA PHE A 69 -3.41 -32.55 -7.78
C PHE A 69 -2.92 -31.23 -8.38
N ASN A 70 -2.92 -31.15 -9.71
CA ASN A 70 -2.57 -29.93 -10.47
C ASN A 70 -3.27 -29.87 -11.84
N HIS A 71 -4.46 -30.48 -11.98
CA HIS A 71 -5.21 -30.48 -13.24
C HIS A 71 -6.04 -29.21 -13.42
N ASN A 72 -6.15 -28.72 -14.66
CA ASN A 72 -6.87 -27.50 -14.97
C ASN A 72 -8.38 -27.70 -14.90
N ILE A 73 -9.02 -27.00 -13.97
CA ILE A 73 -10.46 -27.01 -13.70
C ILE A 73 -11.09 -25.63 -13.86
N ASN A 74 -10.43 -24.71 -14.56
CA ASN A 74 -10.89 -23.33 -14.71
C ASN A 74 -12.22 -23.22 -15.49
N ASN A 75 -12.55 -24.23 -16.30
CA ASN A 75 -13.78 -24.24 -17.09
C ASN A 75 -15.00 -24.80 -16.34
N TRP A 76 -14.85 -25.19 -15.08
CA TRP A 76 -15.96 -25.64 -14.25
C TRP A 76 -16.94 -24.51 -13.94
N ASP A 77 -18.24 -24.79 -14.09
CA ASP A 77 -19.30 -23.90 -13.64
C ASP A 77 -19.55 -24.08 -12.14
N VAL A 78 -18.89 -23.25 -11.33
CA VAL A 78 -19.02 -23.25 -9.87
C VAL A 78 -20.08 -22.28 -9.35
N SER A 79 -20.93 -21.73 -10.22
CA SER A 79 -21.86 -20.65 -9.87
C SER A 79 -22.89 -21.02 -8.80
N ASN A 80 -23.18 -22.31 -8.61
CA ASN A 80 -24.08 -22.80 -7.56
C ASN A 80 -23.38 -23.22 -6.26
N VAL A 81 -22.05 -23.18 -6.21
CA VAL A 81 -21.28 -23.61 -5.05
C VAL A 81 -21.37 -22.58 -3.93
N THR A 82 -21.70 -23.04 -2.73
CA THR A 82 -21.80 -22.20 -1.52
C THR A 82 -20.69 -22.50 -0.50
N VAL A 83 -20.08 -23.68 -0.58
CA VAL A 83 -19.02 -24.16 0.34
C VAL A 83 -17.77 -24.57 -0.43
N MET A 84 -16.67 -23.83 -0.25
CA MET A 84 -15.34 -24.12 -0.80
C MET A 84 -14.27 -24.30 0.29
N SER A 85 -14.69 -24.41 1.54
CA SER A 85 -13.81 -24.54 2.70
C SER A 85 -12.80 -25.67 2.52
N ALA A 86 -11.52 -25.37 2.72
CA ALA A 86 -10.41 -26.32 2.61
C ALA A 86 -10.30 -27.07 1.27
N MET A 87 -10.92 -26.59 0.18
CA MET A 87 -10.99 -27.32 -1.10
C MET A 87 -9.60 -27.77 -1.60
N PHE A 88 -8.58 -26.92 -1.51
CA PHE A 88 -7.20 -27.20 -1.90
C PHE A 88 -6.23 -27.20 -0.71
N CYS A 89 -6.73 -27.35 0.52
CA CYS A 89 -5.90 -27.38 1.72
C CYS A 89 -4.88 -28.52 1.62
N GLY A 90 -3.59 -28.24 1.56
CA GLY A 90 -2.51 -29.23 1.44
C GLY A 90 -2.33 -29.82 0.04
N ALA A 91 -3.01 -29.29 -0.98
CA ALA A 91 -2.77 -29.64 -2.38
C ALA A 91 -1.48 -28.96 -2.87
N LYS A 92 -0.32 -29.44 -2.39
CA LYS A 92 0.98 -28.76 -2.52
C LYS A 92 1.39 -28.46 -3.96
N SER A 93 1.02 -29.31 -4.91
CA SER A 93 1.35 -29.14 -6.34
C SER A 93 0.39 -28.21 -7.09
N PHE A 94 -0.74 -27.82 -6.50
CA PHE A 94 -1.80 -27.11 -7.20
C PHE A 94 -1.40 -25.67 -7.54
N ASN A 95 -1.41 -25.34 -8.84
CA ASN A 95 -1.13 -24.00 -9.35
C ASN A 95 -1.83 -23.75 -10.70
N GLN A 96 -3.11 -24.11 -10.81
CA GLN A 96 -3.90 -23.93 -12.04
C GLN A 96 -4.80 -22.70 -11.96
N PRO A 97 -5.06 -22.02 -13.09
CA PRO A 97 -5.89 -20.82 -13.11
C PRO A 97 -7.32 -21.11 -12.64
N LEU A 98 -7.92 -20.14 -11.95
CA LEU A 98 -9.29 -20.19 -11.41
C LEU A 98 -10.05 -18.87 -11.67
N ASP A 99 -9.55 -18.04 -12.58
CA ASP A 99 -10.03 -16.68 -12.85
C ASP A 99 -11.42 -16.63 -13.49
N LYS A 100 -11.88 -17.73 -14.10
CA LYS A 100 -13.21 -17.85 -14.73
C LYS A 100 -14.32 -18.24 -13.76
N TRP A 101 -13.97 -18.60 -12.53
CA TRP A 101 -14.95 -19.07 -11.56
C TRP A 101 -15.87 -17.93 -11.09
N ASN A 102 -17.18 -18.17 -11.13
CA ASN A 102 -18.14 -17.29 -10.50
C ASN A 102 -18.33 -17.70 -9.03
N THR A 103 -17.70 -16.96 -8.12
CA THR A 103 -17.75 -17.23 -6.67
C THR A 103 -18.85 -16.47 -5.92
N SER A 104 -19.75 -15.76 -6.62
CA SER A 104 -20.70 -14.83 -5.99
C SER A 104 -21.63 -15.49 -4.96
N ASN A 105 -21.87 -16.80 -5.06
CA ASN A 105 -22.72 -17.56 -4.13
C ASN A 105 -21.95 -18.23 -2.98
N VAL A 106 -20.62 -18.16 -2.97
CA VAL A 106 -19.79 -18.79 -1.96
C VAL A 106 -19.87 -18.03 -0.64
N LYS A 107 -20.15 -18.76 0.45
CA LYS A 107 -20.23 -18.23 1.81
C LYS A 107 -19.03 -18.60 2.67
N TYR A 108 -18.50 -19.81 2.45
CA TYR A 108 -17.45 -20.40 3.27
C TYR A 108 -16.21 -20.72 2.44
N MET A 109 -15.12 -19.97 2.68
CA MET A 109 -13.80 -20.12 2.01
C MET A 109 -12.65 -20.37 3.00
N MET A 110 -12.95 -20.66 4.28
CA MET A 110 -11.89 -20.90 5.27
C MET A 110 -10.96 -22.04 4.82
N GLU A 111 -9.66 -21.88 5.05
CA GLU A 111 -8.59 -22.82 4.71
C GLU A 111 -8.48 -23.20 3.22
N MET A 112 -9.14 -22.48 2.28
CA MET A 112 -9.27 -22.90 0.88
C MET A 112 -7.94 -23.32 0.23
N PHE A 113 -6.87 -22.55 0.46
CA PHE A 113 -5.51 -22.83 -0.06
C PHE A 113 -4.50 -23.10 1.05
N LYS A 114 -4.93 -23.42 2.27
CA LYS A 114 -4.01 -23.66 3.39
C LYS A 114 -2.96 -24.72 3.05
N ASN A 115 -1.68 -24.38 3.08
CA ASN A 115 -0.53 -25.20 2.69
C ASN A 115 -0.54 -25.68 1.23
N ALA A 116 -1.23 -24.98 0.32
CA ALA A 116 -1.05 -25.12 -1.12
C ALA A 116 0.24 -24.38 -1.53
N GLU A 117 1.38 -24.97 -1.20
CA GLU A 117 2.70 -24.31 -1.23
C GLU A 117 3.07 -23.69 -2.58
N ASN A 118 2.60 -24.26 -3.70
CA ASN A 118 2.86 -23.76 -5.06
C ASN A 118 1.74 -22.89 -5.65
N PHE A 119 0.68 -22.58 -4.92
CA PHE A 119 -0.41 -21.78 -5.46
C PHE A 119 0.00 -20.31 -5.63
N ASN A 120 -0.02 -19.81 -6.86
CA ASN A 120 0.25 -18.40 -7.19
C ASN A 120 -0.55 -17.97 -8.45
N GLN A 121 -1.86 -18.09 -8.39
CA GLN A 121 -2.75 -17.73 -9.49
C GLN A 121 -3.59 -16.51 -9.14
N ASN A 122 -3.84 -15.67 -10.15
CA ASN A 122 -4.64 -14.47 -9.98
C ASN A 122 -6.11 -14.83 -9.78
N ILE A 123 -6.65 -14.42 -8.64
CA ILE A 123 -8.03 -14.61 -8.20
C ILE A 123 -8.68 -13.28 -7.77
N ASN A 124 -8.11 -12.16 -8.21
CA ASN A 124 -8.65 -10.83 -7.92
C ASN A 124 -10.01 -10.57 -8.61
N SER A 125 -10.40 -11.43 -9.57
CA SER A 125 -11.70 -11.40 -10.25
C SER A 125 -12.84 -12.01 -9.42
N TRP A 126 -12.53 -12.72 -8.34
CA TRP A 126 -13.54 -13.39 -7.53
C TRP A 126 -14.45 -12.39 -6.80
N ASP A 127 -15.74 -12.68 -6.82
CA ASP A 127 -16.71 -12.01 -5.97
C ASP A 127 -16.74 -12.72 -4.60
N VAL A 128 -16.19 -12.04 -3.59
CA VAL A 128 -16.16 -12.50 -2.19
C VAL A 128 -17.13 -11.72 -1.29
N SER A 129 -18.04 -10.94 -1.87
CA SER A 129 -18.95 -10.06 -1.13
C SER A 129 -19.96 -10.79 -0.23
N ASN A 130 -20.10 -12.11 -0.40
CA ASN A 130 -20.94 -12.98 0.42
C ASN A 130 -20.15 -13.88 1.38
N VAL A 131 -18.82 -13.78 1.40
CA VAL A 131 -17.96 -14.58 2.28
C VAL A 131 -17.99 -14.02 3.70
N GLU A 132 -18.27 -14.89 4.68
CA GLU A 132 -18.36 -14.52 6.10
C GLU A 132 -17.01 -14.70 6.83
N SER A 133 -16.20 -15.69 6.42
CA SER A 133 -14.90 -15.98 7.05
C SER A 133 -13.84 -16.34 6.02
N MET A 134 -12.66 -15.70 6.15
CA MET A 134 -11.45 -15.96 5.36
C MET A 134 -10.33 -16.58 6.21
N ARG A 135 -10.70 -17.21 7.33
CA ARG A 135 -9.75 -17.85 8.25
C ARG A 135 -8.80 -18.78 7.50
N GLU A 136 -7.50 -18.56 7.69
CA GLU A 136 -6.41 -19.40 7.21
C GLU A 136 -6.42 -19.66 5.68
N MET A 137 -7.05 -18.79 4.89
CA MET A 137 -7.27 -19.02 3.46
C MET A 137 -5.96 -19.24 2.67
N PHE A 138 -4.91 -18.46 2.95
CA PHE A 138 -3.58 -18.55 2.34
C PHE A 138 -2.49 -18.94 3.34
N TYR A 139 -2.86 -19.55 4.47
CA TYR A 139 -1.92 -20.05 5.47
C TYR A 139 -0.90 -20.96 4.77
N GLY A 140 0.40 -20.70 4.88
CA GLY A 140 1.46 -21.54 4.30
C GLY A 140 1.54 -21.52 2.77
N CYS A 141 0.86 -20.59 2.08
CA CYS A 141 1.05 -20.36 0.64
C CYS A 141 2.37 -19.60 0.41
N ILE A 142 3.49 -20.29 0.52
CA ILE A 142 4.83 -19.68 0.60
C ILE A 142 5.18 -18.80 -0.61
N ILE A 143 4.67 -19.14 -1.82
CA ILE A 143 4.99 -18.37 -3.02
C ILE A 143 3.92 -17.36 -3.44
N PHE A 144 2.74 -17.37 -2.81
CA PHE A 144 1.60 -16.56 -3.22
C PHE A 144 1.88 -15.06 -3.09
N ASN A 145 1.73 -14.33 -4.19
CA ASN A 145 1.95 -12.88 -4.27
C ASN A 145 1.09 -12.23 -5.38
N GLU A 146 -0.18 -12.61 -5.47
CA GLU A 146 -1.13 -12.08 -6.45
C GLU A 146 -2.06 -11.03 -5.83
N PRO A 147 -2.55 -10.05 -6.62
CA PRO A 147 -3.38 -8.96 -6.11
C PRO A 147 -4.73 -9.47 -5.59
N LEU A 148 -5.24 -8.81 -4.53
CA LEU A 148 -6.52 -9.12 -3.87
C LEU A 148 -7.30 -7.84 -3.52
N ASP A 149 -6.89 -6.70 -4.06
CA ASP A 149 -7.36 -5.36 -3.69
C ASP A 149 -8.78 -5.04 -4.21
N ASN A 150 -9.31 -5.82 -5.14
CA ASN A 150 -10.69 -5.69 -5.63
C ASN A 150 -11.72 -6.40 -4.75
N TRP A 151 -11.28 -7.19 -3.77
CA TRP A 151 -12.17 -7.97 -2.92
C TRP A 151 -13.01 -7.09 -2.00
N ASN A 152 -14.33 -7.29 -2.05
CA ASN A 152 -15.24 -6.70 -1.08
C ASN A 152 -15.29 -7.57 0.19
N THR A 153 -14.52 -7.18 1.21
CA THR A 153 -14.44 -7.89 2.49
C THR A 153 -15.47 -7.43 3.53
N SER A 154 -16.46 -6.60 3.17
CA SER A 154 -17.33 -5.92 4.14
C SER A 154 -18.16 -6.87 5.01
N LYS A 155 -18.34 -8.14 4.63
CA LYS A 155 -19.06 -9.15 5.42
C LYS A 155 -18.15 -10.08 6.23
N VAL A 156 -16.84 -9.99 6.06
CA VAL A 156 -15.89 -10.87 6.73
C VAL A 156 -15.78 -10.48 8.21
N ASP A 157 -15.99 -11.45 9.11
CA ASP A 157 -15.88 -11.24 10.56
C ASP A 157 -14.58 -11.80 11.18
N CYS A 158 -13.89 -12.69 10.45
CA CYS A 158 -12.72 -13.41 10.93
C CYS A 158 -11.67 -13.60 9.81
N MET A 159 -10.46 -13.11 10.07
CA MET A 159 -9.28 -13.20 9.18
C MET A 159 -8.08 -13.87 9.86
N ASN A 160 -8.34 -14.68 10.90
CA ASN A 160 -7.29 -15.37 11.65
C ASN A 160 -6.39 -16.19 10.71
N GLY A 161 -5.08 -16.00 10.80
CA GLY A 161 -4.06 -16.74 10.08
C GLY A 161 -4.14 -16.65 8.56
N MET A 162 -4.87 -15.68 8.00
CA MET A 162 -5.15 -15.63 6.55
C MET A 162 -3.89 -15.69 5.69
N PHE A 163 -2.81 -15.01 6.08
CA PHE A 163 -1.52 -14.99 5.38
C PHE A 163 -0.36 -15.51 6.25
N PHE A 164 -0.64 -16.32 7.27
CA PHE A 164 0.40 -16.92 8.10
C PHE A 164 1.40 -17.67 7.21
N GLY A 165 2.69 -17.37 7.29
CA GLY A 165 3.73 -18.06 6.52
C GLY A 165 3.66 -17.85 5.00
N ALA A 166 2.82 -16.96 4.49
CA ALA A 166 2.82 -16.53 3.09
C ALA A 166 4.02 -15.60 2.84
N SER A 167 5.23 -16.16 2.87
CA SER A 167 6.48 -15.42 3.01
C SER A 167 6.78 -14.46 1.85
N ARG A 168 6.29 -14.74 0.64
CA ARG A 168 6.42 -13.85 -0.53
C ARG A 168 5.33 -12.79 -0.66
N PHE A 169 4.24 -12.89 0.10
CA PHE A 169 3.08 -12.02 -0.09
C PHE A 169 3.40 -10.57 0.28
N ASN A 170 3.19 -9.64 -0.66
CA ASN A 170 3.41 -8.21 -0.50
C ASN A 170 2.52 -7.39 -1.43
N GLN A 171 1.21 -7.68 -1.45
CA GLN A 171 0.22 -7.03 -2.30
C GLN A 171 -0.70 -6.09 -1.52
N PRO A 172 -1.20 -5.01 -2.14
CA PRO A 172 -1.96 -3.97 -1.43
C PRO A 172 -3.28 -4.51 -0.86
N LEU A 173 -3.55 -4.19 0.41
CA LEU A 173 -4.78 -4.57 1.13
C LEU A 173 -5.50 -3.36 1.74
N ASN A 174 -5.01 -2.14 1.51
CA ASN A 174 -5.47 -0.94 2.21
C ASN A 174 -6.93 -0.57 1.90
N ASN A 175 -7.49 -1.10 0.81
CA ASN A 175 -8.88 -0.86 0.39
C ASN A 175 -9.89 -1.83 1.02
N TRP A 176 -9.43 -2.84 1.76
CA TRP A 176 -10.33 -3.79 2.41
C TRP A 176 -11.16 -3.14 3.51
N ASP A 177 -12.46 -3.45 3.51
CA ASP A 177 -13.34 -3.11 4.62
C ASP A 177 -13.19 -4.18 5.71
N VAL A 178 -12.51 -3.81 6.79
CA VAL A 178 -12.30 -4.66 7.97
C VAL A 178 -13.17 -4.26 9.16
N PHE A 179 -14.20 -3.42 8.95
CA PHE A 179 -15.03 -2.91 10.04
C PHE A 179 -15.70 -4.03 10.83
N ASN A 180 -16.15 -5.10 10.18
CA ASN A 180 -16.83 -6.21 10.84
C ASN A 180 -15.87 -7.27 11.41
N VAL A 181 -14.57 -7.16 11.14
CA VAL A 181 -13.59 -8.14 11.63
C VAL A 181 -13.37 -7.95 13.13
N GLU A 182 -13.47 -9.03 13.89
CA GLU A 182 -13.18 -9.04 15.33
C GLU A 182 -11.83 -9.70 15.66
N PHE A 183 -11.40 -10.66 14.83
CA PHE A 183 -10.23 -11.51 15.06
C PHE A 183 -9.26 -11.50 13.86
N MET A 184 -8.00 -11.12 14.12
CA MET A 184 -6.88 -11.13 13.18
C MET A 184 -5.63 -11.80 13.77
N ASP A 185 -5.84 -12.82 14.61
CA ASP A 185 -4.77 -13.61 15.21
C ASP A 185 -3.87 -14.20 14.13
N ASN A 186 -2.56 -14.00 14.25
CA ASN A 186 -1.54 -14.53 13.35
C ASN A 186 -1.71 -14.16 11.87
N MET A 187 -2.47 -13.10 11.55
CA MET A 187 -2.86 -12.77 10.16
C MET A 187 -1.67 -12.70 9.20
N PHE A 188 -0.57 -12.06 9.61
CA PHE A 188 0.67 -11.91 8.84
C PHE A 188 1.88 -12.54 9.55
N GLU A 189 1.65 -13.46 10.50
CA GLU A 189 2.76 -14.11 11.18
C GLU A 189 3.65 -14.83 10.15
N ARG A 190 4.97 -14.58 10.16
CA ARG A 190 5.95 -15.13 9.20
C ARG A 190 5.71 -14.75 7.72
N ALA A 191 4.85 -13.77 7.43
CA ALA A 191 4.76 -13.15 6.10
C ALA A 191 5.94 -12.19 5.90
N SER A 192 7.16 -12.73 5.76
CA SER A 192 8.42 -11.98 5.90
C SER A 192 8.58 -10.78 4.96
N ASN A 193 7.97 -10.82 3.77
CA ASN A 193 8.08 -9.74 2.77
C ASN A 193 6.96 -8.69 2.86
N PHE A 194 5.93 -8.92 3.67
CA PHE A 194 4.77 -8.04 3.70
C PHE A 194 5.14 -6.67 4.28
N ASN A 195 4.94 -5.61 3.49
CA ASN A 195 5.20 -4.23 3.89
C ASN A 195 4.27 -3.24 3.17
N GLN A 196 2.97 -3.55 3.12
CA GLN A 196 1.95 -2.72 2.46
C GLN A 196 1.15 -1.90 3.46
N PRO A 197 0.72 -0.68 3.10
CA PRO A 197 -0.01 0.20 4.00
C PRO A 197 -1.35 -0.42 4.42
N LEU A 198 -1.69 -0.25 5.70
CA LEU A 198 -2.95 -0.69 6.31
C LEU A 198 -3.64 0.46 7.08
N ASN A 199 -3.23 1.70 6.81
CA ASN A 199 -3.66 2.88 7.56
C ASN A 199 -5.13 3.28 7.29
N ASN A 200 -5.75 2.76 6.22
CA ASN A 200 -7.17 3.02 5.92
C ASN A 200 -8.12 2.05 6.62
N TRP A 201 -7.60 1.01 7.26
CA TRP A 201 -8.42 0.02 7.96
C TRP A 201 -9.16 0.62 9.14
N ASN A 202 -10.48 0.42 9.17
CA ASN A 202 -11.32 0.82 10.28
C ASN A 202 -11.34 -0.27 11.37
N THR A 203 -10.32 -0.30 12.22
CA THR A 203 -10.13 -1.35 13.23
C THR A 203 -11.01 -1.24 14.49
N SER A 204 -12.10 -0.45 14.44
CA SER A 204 -12.91 -0.10 15.63
C SER A 204 -13.53 -1.31 16.35
N ASN A 205 -13.64 -2.46 15.67
CA ASN A 205 -14.21 -3.69 16.21
C ASN A 205 -13.18 -4.79 16.52
N LEU A 206 -11.89 -4.58 16.21
CA LEU A 206 -10.86 -5.57 16.50
C LEU A 206 -10.72 -5.79 18.01
N LYS A 207 -10.79 -7.05 18.40
CA LYS A 207 -10.60 -7.52 19.78
C LYS A 207 -9.25 -8.21 19.95
N ASN A 208 -8.79 -8.90 18.91
CA ASN A 208 -7.61 -9.77 19.01
C ASN A 208 -6.66 -9.64 17.81
N ILE A 209 -5.38 -9.38 18.12
CA ILE A 209 -4.27 -9.27 17.18
C ILE A 209 -3.01 -10.04 17.69
N ILE A 210 -3.20 -11.13 18.45
CA ILE A 210 -2.08 -11.99 18.90
C ILE A 210 -1.26 -12.41 17.68
N ASN A 211 0.07 -12.31 17.80
CA ASN A 211 1.03 -12.67 16.75
C ASN A 211 0.83 -11.98 15.38
N MET A 212 0.00 -10.93 15.27
CA MET A 212 -0.46 -10.42 13.97
C MET A 212 0.67 -10.17 12.96
N PHE A 213 1.79 -9.58 13.40
CA PHE A 213 3.01 -9.33 12.61
C PHE A 213 4.24 -10.05 13.20
N CYS A 214 4.04 -11.12 13.97
CA CYS A 214 5.13 -11.90 14.54
C CYS A 214 6.01 -12.48 13.43
N ASN A 215 7.33 -12.30 13.49
CA ASN A 215 8.28 -12.67 12.42
C ASN A 215 7.98 -12.06 11.04
N CYS A 216 7.19 -10.98 10.96
CA CYS A 216 6.96 -10.22 9.72
C CYS A 216 8.10 -9.21 9.52
N SER A 217 9.27 -9.73 9.12
CA SER A 217 10.56 -9.03 9.23
C SER A 217 10.63 -7.70 8.47
N SER A 218 9.95 -7.58 7.33
CA SER A 218 9.99 -6.37 6.47
C SER A 218 8.97 -5.30 6.84
N PHE A 219 8.01 -5.60 7.71
CA PHE A 219 6.88 -4.72 7.96
C PHE A 219 7.29 -3.46 8.71
N ASN A 220 7.05 -2.29 8.12
CA ASN A 220 7.36 -0.98 8.70
C ASN A 220 6.38 0.11 8.23
N GLN A 221 5.07 -0.15 8.38
CA GLN A 221 4.02 0.78 7.97
C GLN A 221 3.41 1.51 9.16
N ASP A 222 2.93 2.74 8.92
CA ASP A 222 2.25 3.55 9.93
C ASP A 222 0.88 2.96 10.27
N LEU A 223 0.66 2.66 11.55
CA LEU A 223 -0.58 2.13 12.10
C LEU A 223 -1.22 3.08 13.11
N ASN A 224 -0.77 4.34 13.19
CA ASN A 224 -1.27 5.29 14.18
C ASN A 224 -2.74 5.69 13.97
N SER A 225 -3.32 5.43 12.80
CA SER A 225 -4.74 5.64 12.50
C SER A 225 -5.65 4.56 13.06
N TRP A 226 -5.09 3.43 13.51
CA TRP A 226 -5.89 2.33 14.03
C TRP A 226 -6.59 2.70 15.33
N LYS A 227 -7.86 2.35 15.41
CA LYS A 227 -8.68 2.46 16.62
C LYS A 227 -8.51 1.19 17.44
N THR A 228 -7.78 1.28 18.55
CA THR A 228 -7.36 0.12 19.34
C THR A 228 -8.11 0.00 20.67
N GLU A 229 -9.16 0.77 20.88
CA GLU A 229 -9.87 0.83 22.15
C GLU A 229 -10.53 -0.49 22.53
N LYS A 230 -10.89 -1.33 21.56
CA LYS A 230 -11.50 -2.65 21.80
C LYS A 230 -10.49 -3.80 21.85
N ILE A 231 -9.21 -3.56 21.58
CA ILE A 231 -8.21 -4.61 21.58
C ILE A 231 -7.98 -5.10 23.02
N GLU A 232 -8.20 -6.40 23.22
CA GLU A 232 -8.05 -7.09 24.50
C GLU A 232 -6.77 -7.94 24.54
N TYR A 233 -6.35 -8.47 23.38
CA TYR A 233 -5.21 -9.37 23.27
C TYR A 233 -4.29 -8.99 22.10
N MET A 234 -3.00 -8.86 22.40
CA MET A 234 -1.97 -8.50 21.41
C MET A 234 -0.60 -9.13 21.73
N ASN A 235 -0.61 -10.27 22.42
CA ASN A 235 0.60 -10.99 22.78
C ASN A 235 1.45 -11.23 21.52
N GLN A 236 2.75 -10.91 21.59
CA GLN A 236 3.70 -11.13 20.50
C GLN A 236 3.33 -10.48 19.15
N ALA A 237 2.43 -9.49 19.13
CA ALA A 237 1.92 -8.89 17.89
C ALA A 237 3.03 -8.40 16.93
N PHE A 238 4.20 -8.01 17.44
CA PHE A 238 5.35 -7.55 16.65
C PHE A 238 6.65 -8.25 17.05
N LEU A 239 6.58 -9.44 17.66
CA LEU A 239 7.76 -10.19 18.07
C LEU A 239 8.58 -10.53 16.80
N ASN A 240 9.89 -10.27 16.80
CA ASN A 240 10.76 -10.46 15.62
C ASN A 240 10.36 -9.67 14.34
N ALA A 241 9.50 -8.65 14.42
CA ALA A 241 9.26 -7.72 13.30
C ALA A 241 10.44 -6.73 13.19
N SER A 242 11.55 -7.18 12.61
CA SER A 242 12.86 -6.49 12.70
C SER A 242 12.91 -5.09 12.10
N SER A 243 12.15 -4.82 11.03
CA SER A 243 12.09 -3.51 10.39
C SER A 243 11.10 -2.55 11.04
N PHE A 244 10.25 -3.02 11.96
CA PHE A 244 9.14 -2.23 12.46
C PHE A 244 9.60 -1.10 13.38
N ASN A 245 9.32 0.15 12.97
CA ASN A 245 9.51 1.31 13.83
C ASN A 245 8.36 1.41 14.85
N GLN A 246 8.69 1.39 16.14
CA GLN A 246 7.72 1.51 17.24
C GLN A 246 6.93 2.83 17.24
N ASP A 247 7.43 3.89 16.59
CA ASP A 247 6.68 5.15 16.42
C ASP A 247 5.42 4.99 15.56
N ASN A 248 5.33 3.91 14.77
CA ASN A 248 4.15 3.58 13.97
C ASN A 248 2.94 3.15 14.82
N ILE A 249 3.11 2.94 16.13
CA ILE A 249 2.02 2.68 17.09
C ILE A 249 1.97 3.68 18.27
N LYS A 250 2.66 4.82 18.16
CA LYS A 250 2.74 5.80 19.25
C LYS A 250 1.37 6.35 19.69
N ASN A 251 0.35 6.28 18.84
CA ASN A 251 -1.01 6.76 19.14
C ASN A 251 -1.95 5.69 19.69
N TRP A 252 -1.51 4.43 19.76
CA TRP A 252 -2.36 3.35 20.24
C TRP A 252 -2.78 3.52 21.70
N ASN A 253 -4.01 3.09 21.98
CA ASN A 253 -4.62 3.02 23.30
C ASN A 253 -4.57 1.57 23.81
N PHE A 254 -3.97 1.39 24.98
CA PHE A 254 -3.68 0.09 25.60
C PHE A 254 -4.59 -0.22 26.80
N LYS A 255 -5.62 0.59 27.03
CA LYS A 255 -6.44 0.53 28.27
C LYS A 255 -7.11 -0.82 28.51
N ASN A 256 -7.60 -1.47 27.45
CA ASN A 256 -8.40 -2.69 27.54
C ASN A 256 -7.61 -3.97 27.29
N VAL A 257 -6.31 -3.85 26.99
CA VAL A 257 -5.45 -5.01 26.77
C VAL A 257 -5.21 -5.72 28.12
N LYS A 258 -5.55 -7.01 28.17
CA LYS A 258 -5.54 -7.83 29.38
C LYS A 258 -4.16 -8.39 29.71
N GLU A 259 -3.39 -8.72 28.68
CA GLU A 259 -2.08 -9.36 28.79
C GLU A 259 -1.08 -8.72 27.83
N PHE A 260 0.17 -8.58 28.29
CA PHE A 260 1.25 -7.87 27.60
C PHE A 260 2.49 -8.76 27.50
N ASP A 261 2.32 -9.93 26.87
CA ASP A 261 3.42 -10.89 26.76
C ASP A 261 4.20 -10.69 25.46
N ARG A 262 5.49 -10.34 25.60
CA ARG A 262 6.50 -10.36 24.54
C ARG A 262 6.11 -9.64 23.23
N ILE A 263 5.47 -8.46 23.31
CA ILE A 263 5.00 -7.74 22.12
C ILE A 263 6.13 -7.41 21.13
N PHE A 264 7.31 -7.00 21.60
CA PHE A 264 8.50 -6.78 20.79
C PHE A 264 9.73 -7.44 21.43
N ASN A 265 10.79 -7.63 20.64
CA ASN A 265 12.11 -8.04 21.16
C ASN A 265 12.78 -6.94 21.99
N ASN A 266 12.82 -5.71 21.46
CA ASN A 266 13.53 -4.58 22.02
C ASN A 266 12.58 -3.37 22.14
N VAL A 267 11.68 -3.41 23.12
CA VAL A 267 10.72 -2.33 23.37
C VAL A 267 11.45 -1.11 23.96
N SER A 268 11.17 0.10 23.46
CA SER A 268 11.69 1.34 24.06
C SER A 268 11.15 1.54 25.49
N LEU A 269 11.97 2.10 26.39
CA LEU A 269 11.55 2.40 27.77
C LEU A 269 10.31 3.29 27.81
N ASN A 270 10.20 4.23 26.88
CA ASN A 270 9.03 5.11 26.73
C ASN A 270 7.75 4.32 26.45
N LEU A 271 7.80 3.39 25.48
CA LEU A 271 6.65 2.55 25.15
C LEU A 271 6.32 1.55 26.27
N ILE A 272 7.33 0.96 26.92
CA ILE A 272 7.14 0.12 28.12
C ILE A 272 6.34 0.89 29.18
N LEU A 273 6.82 2.07 29.57
CA LEU A 273 6.17 2.86 30.64
C LEU A 273 4.78 3.34 30.21
N LYS A 274 4.59 3.73 28.94
CA LYS A 274 3.26 4.05 28.40
C LYS A 274 2.30 2.88 28.55
N ILE A 275 2.70 1.68 28.11
CA ILE A 275 1.90 0.46 28.19
C ILE A 275 1.49 0.16 29.64
N TYR A 276 2.47 0.06 30.53
CA TYR A 276 2.21 -0.32 31.92
C TYR A 276 1.47 0.76 32.72
N SER A 277 1.43 2.02 32.24
CA SER A 277 0.59 3.07 32.84
C SER A 277 -0.92 2.80 32.74
N PHE A 278 -1.32 1.84 31.91
CA PHE A 278 -2.69 1.36 31.79
C PHE A 278 -2.98 0.12 32.65
N GLN A 279 -1.98 -0.50 33.27
CA GLN A 279 -2.10 -1.74 34.04
C GLN A 279 -2.09 -1.49 35.54
N SER A 280 -2.79 -2.31 36.33
CA SER A 280 -2.87 -2.17 37.80
C SER A 280 -2.67 -3.49 38.57
N SER A 281 -2.48 -4.62 37.89
CA SER A 281 -2.37 -5.92 38.57
C SER A 281 -1.02 -6.07 39.27
N LYS A 282 -0.99 -6.83 40.37
CA LYS A 282 0.26 -7.15 41.08
C LYS A 282 1.28 -7.84 40.17
N SER A 283 0.81 -8.70 39.27
CA SER A 283 1.64 -9.36 38.25
C SER A 283 2.23 -8.35 37.27
N ALA A 284 1.45 -7.36 36.80
CA ALA A 284 1.95 -6.31 35.92
C ALA A 284 3.02 -5.45 36.62
N ILE A 285 2.85 -5.12 37.90
CA ILE A 285 3.87 -4.39 38.68
C ILE A 285 5.14 -5.24 38.78
N SER A 286 5.03 -6.51 39.18
CA SER A 286 6.20 -7.40 39.29
C SER A 286 6.92 -7.62 37.96
N ASN A 287 6.17 -7.71 36.85
CA ASN A 287 6.76 -7.81 35.52
C ASN A 287 7.45 -6.50 35.11
N LEU A 288 6.82 -5.34 35.36
CA LEU A 288 7.44 -4.04 35.11
C LEU A 288 8.74 -3.90 35.90
N GLU A 289 8.77 -4.27 37.19
CA GLU A 289 9.98 -4.27 38.04
C GLU A 289 11.13 -5.06 37.42
N LYS A 290 10.83 -6.27 36.95
CA LYS A 290 11.83 -7.14 36.29
C LYS A 290 12.33 -6.56 34.96
N ILE A 291 11.50 -5.82 34.25
CA ILE A 291 11.86 -5.21 32.96
C ILE A 291 12.73 -3.98 33.19
N ILE A 292 12.27 -3.06 34.05
CA ILE A 292 12.94 -1.77 34.29
C ILE A 292 14.27 -1.93 35.05
N SER A 293 14.50 -3.05 35.74
CA SER A 293 15.77 -3.32 36.43
C SER A 293 16.98 -3.40 35.49
N LYS A 294 16.72 -3.53 34.17
CA LYS A 294 17.74 -3.50 33.11
C LYS A 294 18.08 -2.09 32.63
N PHE A 295 17.35 -1.07 33.08
CA PHE A 295 17.49 0.32 32.65
C PHE A 295 18.08 1.18 33.77
N ASP A 296 18.64 2.33 33.40
CA ASP A 296 19.11 3.31 34.37
C ASP A 296 17.93 3.86 35.19
N LYS A 297 18.09 3.90 36.52
CA LYS A 297 17.00 4.29 37.42
C LYS A 297 16.59 5.76 37.25
N LYS A 298 17.54 6.66 36.97
CA LYS A 298 17.24 8.08 36.73
C LYS A 298 16.44 8.24 35.44
N GLU A 299 16.79 7.49 34.40
CA GLU A 299 16.05 7.45 33.14
C GLU A 299 14.62 6.91 33.33
N VAL A 300 14.48 5.77 34.03
CA VAL A 300 13.18 5.17 34.37
C VAL A 300 12.32 6.16 35.16
N TYR A 301 12.89 6.82 36.17
CA TYR A 301 12.16 7.80 36.98
C TYR A 301 11.72 9.01 36.12
N LYS A 302 12.65 9.60 35.35
CA LYS A 302 12.38 10.77 34.49
C LYS A 302 11.30 10.50 33.44
N ILE A 303 11.37 9.36 32.75
CA ILE A 303 10.35 8.99 31.75
C ILE A 303 9.07 8.54 32.44
N GLY A 304 9.16 7.82 33.56
CA GLY A 304 8.01 7.31 34.31
C GLY A 304 7.12 8.43 34.82
N LEU A 305 7.69 9.59 35.19
CA LEU A 305 6.93 10.79 35.57
C LEU A 305 5.93 11.23 34.48
N LYS A 306 6.23 11.01 33.19
CA LYS A 306 5.30 11.27 32.07
C LYS A 306 4.05 10.40 32.16
N TYR A 307 4.23 9.16 32.58
CA TYR A 307 3.22 8.11 32.62
C TYR A 307 2.82 7.73 34.05
N ASN A 308 2.90 8.66 35.00
CA ASN A 308 2.71 8.45 36.44
C ASN A 308 1.26 8.10 36.81
N LYS A 309 0.85 6.88 36.48
CA LYS A 309 -0.47 6.29 36.71
C LYS A 309 -0.32 4.79 36.96
N LYS A 310 -1.25 4.25 37.74
CA LYS A 310 -1.40 2.81 38.00
C LYS A 310 -0.05 2.13 38.33
N SER A 311 0.33 1.05 37.64
CA SER A 311 1.59 0.31 37.91
C SER A 311 2.83 1.19 37.87
N VAL A 312 2.91 2.18 36.98
CA VAL A 312 4.07 3.09 36.90
C VAL A 312 4.14 3.98 38.15
N ALA A 313 3.01 4.45 38.66
CA ALA A 313 2.98 5.26 39.88
C ALA A 313 3.50 4.47 41.10
N ASP A 314 3.16 3.18 41.19
CA ASP A 314 3.63 2.32 42.27
C ASP A 314 5.14 2.05 42.18
N ILE A 315 5.67 1.89 40.96
CA ILE A 315 7.11 1.82 40.71
C ILE A 315 7.82 3.10 41.13
N LEU A 316 7.31 4.26 40.73
CA LEU A 316 7.95 5.54 41.06
C LEU A 316 8.01 5.76 42.57
N LYS A 317 6.93 5.43 43.30
CA LYS A 317 6.93 5.47 44.77
C LYS A 317 7.96 4.53 45.39
N LYS A 318 8.10 3.32 44.85
CA LYS A 318 9.13 2.38 45.31
C LYS A 318 10.53 2.94 45.07
N LEU A 319 10.81 3.47 43.89
CA LEU A 319 12.09 4.10 43.56
C LEU A 319 12.40 5.30 44.47
N GLU A 320 11.41 6.16 44.76
CA GLU A 320 11.56 7.26 45.72
C GLU A 320 11.95 6.75 47.11
N ASN A 321 11.36 5.64 47.57
CA ASN A 321 11.63 5.08 48.89
C ASN A 321 12.98 4.33 48.98
N THR A 322 13.40 3.65 47.90
CA THR A 322 14.59 2.78 47.93
C THR A 322 15.85 3.45 47.38
N CYS A 323 15.71 4.52 46.59
CA CYS A 323 16.80 5.15 45.87
C CYS A 323 16.75 6.69 45.99
N TYR A 324 16.23 7.21 47.10
CA TYR A 324 16.04 8.65 47.30
C TYR A 324 17.31 9.46 47.04
N ASP A 325 18.44 9.09 47.65
CA ASP A 325 19.69 9.85 47.54
C ASP A 325 20.21 9.91 46.09
N GLU A 326 19.99 8.85 45.31
CA GLU A 326 20.36 8.75 43.90
C GLU A 326 19.43 9.61 43.00
N LEU A 327 18.18 9.77 43.39
CA LEU A 327 17.13 10.46 42.64
C LEU A 327 16.81 11.86 43.16
N LYS A 328 17.44 12.32 44.24
CA LYS A 328 17.06 13.50 45.03
C LYS A 328 16.75 14.73 44.17
N GLU A 329 17.65 15.09 43.24
CA GLU A 329 17.45 16.24 42.34
C GLU A 329 16.21 16.10 41.44
N LEU A 330 15.91 14.88 40.95
CA LEU A 330 14.73 14.60 40.12
C LEU A 330 13.44 14.54 40.96
N VAL A 331 13.53 14.06 42.20
CA VAL A 331 12.39 14.03 43.14
C VAL A 331 12.01 15.45 43.54
N ASP A 332 13.00 16.29 43.85
CA ASP A 332 12.81 17.69 44.25
C ASP A 332 12.22 18.53 43.09
N SER A 333 12.54 18.19 41.83
CA SER A 333 12.04 18.87 40.62
C SER A 333 10.84 18.18 39.94
N LYS A 334 10.27 17.13 40.54
CA LYS A 334 9.28 16.26 39.86
C LYS A 334 8.02 17.00 39.40
N GLU A 335 7.56 18.00 40.15
CA GLU A 335 6.38 18.78 39.77
C GLU A 335 6.63 19.64 38.52
N GLU A 336 7.82 20.22 38.39
CA GLU A 336 8.23 21.00 37.22
C GLU A 336 8.35 20.10 35.99
N ILE A 337 8.99 18.94 36.14
CA ILE A 337 9.12 17.93 35.08
C ILE A 337 7.74 17.48 34.59
N ILE A 338 6.81 17.15 35.51
CA ILE A 338 5.44 16.77 35.15
C ILE A 338 4.71 17.91 34.43
N LYS A 339 4.92 19.16 34.88
CA LYS A 339 4.29 20.34 34.27
C LYS A 339 4.79 20.56 32.85
N GLU A 340 6.10 20.51 32.63
CA GLU A 340 6.74 20.62 31.32
C GLU A 340 6.19 19.56 30.36
N TYR A 341 6.11 18.30 30.80
CA TYR A 341 5.54 17.23 29.97
C TYR A 341 4.05 17.42 29.68
N LYS A 342 3.25 17.88 30.64
CA LYS A 342 1.83 18.17 30.39
C LYS A 342 1.65 19.34 29.42
N GLU A 343 2.56 20.31 29.40
CA GLU A 343 2.56 21.40 28.44
C GLU A 343 2.97 20.92 27.04
N LEU A 344 4.01 20.09 26.94
CA LEU A 344 4.43 19.40 25.72
C LEU A 344 3.30 18.53 25.16
N GLU A 345 2.71 17.64 25.95
CA GLU A 345 1.55 16.83 25.53
C GLU A 345 0.36 17.70 25.14
N LYS A 346 0.10 18.82 25.83
CA LYS A 346 -0.99 19.75 25.43
C LYS A 346 -0.69 20.44 24.11
N SER A 347 0.58 20.71 23.81
CA SER A 347 1.01 21.30 22.54
C SER A 347 0.93 20.28 21.40
N GLU A 348 1.37 19.04 21.63
CA GLU A 348 1.25 17.90 20.71
C GLU A 348 -0.22 17.55 20.49
N LYS A 349 -1.01 17.40 21.55
CA LYS A 349 -2.47 17.23 21.47
C LYS A 349 -3.17 18.45 20.89
N LYS A 350 -2.64 19.67 20.93
CA LYS A 350 -3.22 20.82 20.20
C LYS A 350 -2.88 20.78 18.71
N LEU A 351 -1.74 20.22 18.33
CA LEU A 351 -1.36 19.94 16.94
C LEU A 351 -2.19 18.76 16.40
N GLU A 352 -2.37 17.71 17.20
CA GLU A 352 -3.21 16.54 16.90
C GLU A 352 -4.69 16.85 16.98
N THR A 353 -5.23 17.54 18.00
CA THR A 353 -6.67 17.95 18.00
C THR A 353 -7.00 19.01 16.96
N LYS A 354 -6.01 19.73 16.40
CA LYS A 354 -6.21 20.49 15.15
C LYS A 354 -6.32 19.57 13.92
N LYS A 355 -5.72 18.38 13.95
CA LYS A 355 -5.95 17.25 13.03
C LYS A 355 -7.27 16.53 13.36
N ASP A 356 -7.49 16.02 14.57
CA ASP A 356 -8.60 15.14 14.97
C ASP A 356 -9.96 15.83 15.18
N LYS A 357 -10.02 17.13 15.54
CA LYS A 357 -11.31 17.87 15.49
C LYS A 357 -11.83 18.02 14.06
N LYS A 358 -11.06 17.63 13.03
CA LYS A 358 -11.61 17.49 11.68
C LYS A 358 -12.35 16.17 11.44
N ASP A 359 -12.18 15.12 12.27
CA ASP A 359 -12.51 13.74 11.88
C ASP A 359 -13.54 12.99 12.75
N SER A 360 -14.06 13.56 13.85
CA SER A 360 -15.00 12.85 14.74
C SER A 360 -16.49 13.17 14.61
N LYS A 361 -16.92 13.90 13.58
CA LYS A 361 -18.30 13.80 13.09
C LYS A 361 -18.28 12.79 11.95
N GLN A 362 -19.17 11.81 11.96
CA GLN A 362 -19.50 10.94 10.83
C GLN A 362 -19.67 11.84 9.61
N THR A 363 -18.59 12.01 8.86
CA THR A 363 -18.48 13.05 7.85
C THR A 363 -18.75 12.32 6.57
N LYS A 364 -19.98 12.49 6.07
CA LYS A 364 -20.40 12.05 4.75
C LYS A 364 -19.26 12.33 3.77
N MET A 365 -18.61 11.27 3.29
CA MET A 365 -17.67 11.38 2.18
C MET A 365 -18.46 11.89 0.98
N TYR A 366 -17.98 12.96 0.38
CA TYR A 366 -18.56 13.47 -0.86
C TYR A 366 -17.94 12.69 -1.99
N GLN A 367 -18.77 12.00 -2.76
CA GLN A 367 -18.33 11.22 -3.92
C GLN A 367 -18.80 11.96 -5.19
N PRO A 368 -18.03 12.96 -5.68
CA PRO A 368 -18.36 13.64 -6.92
C PRO A 368 -18.33 12.64 -8.09
N LYS A 369 -19.37 12.66 -8.91
CA LYS A 369 -19.50 11.75 -10.06
C LYS A 369 -18.73 12.24 -11.30
N ASN A 370 -18.29 13.48 -11.29
CA ASN A 370 -17.62 14.15 -12.41
C ASN A 370 -16.81 15.36 -11.92
N LYS A 371 -15.97 15.90 -12.81
CA LYS A 371 -15.11 17.06 -12.54
C LYS A 371 -15.87 18.29 -12.03
N ASN A 372 -17.08 18.55 -12.54
CA ASN A 372 -17.85 19.74 -12.15
C ASN A 372 -18.34 19.66 -10.69
N GLU A 373 -18.78 18.49 -10.26
CA GLU A 373 -19.12 18.24 -8.86
C GLU A 373 -17.88 18.37 -7.95
N LEU A 374 -16.72 17.88 -8.39
CA LEU A 374 -15.46 18.02 -7.67
C LEU A 374 -15.06 19.51 -7.52
N ILE A 375 -15.13 20.28 -8.61
CA ILE A 375 -14.88 21.73 -8.60
C ILE A 375 -15.82 22.43 -7.62
N LYS A 376 -17.10 22.08 -7.60
CA LYS A 376 -18.09 22.66 -6.68
C LYS A 376 -17.71 22.41 -5.22
N LEU A 377 -17.34 21.17 -4.89
CA LEU A 377 -16.91 20.81 -3.53
C LEU A 377 -15.67 21.61 -3.10
N ILE A 378 -14.69 21.77 -3.99
CA ILE A 378 -13.48 22.55 -3.73
C ILE A 378 -13.81 24.05 -3.56
N ALA A 379 -14.69 24.60 -4.42
CA ALA A 379 -15.15 25.99 -4.33
C ALA A 379 -15.90 26.28 -3.02
N GLU A 380 -16.67 25.30 -2.54
CA GLU A 380 -17.35 25.31 -1.24
C GLU A 380 -16.37 25.12 -0.05
N LYS A 381 -15.06 24.99 -0.32
CA LYS A 381 -14.00 24.76 0.67
C LYS A 381 -14.23 23.48 1.47
N THR A 382 -14.81 22.47 0.82
CA THR A 382 -14.87 21.11 1.36
C THR A 382 -13.45 20.66 1.66
N LYS A 383 -13.25 20.01 2.81
CA LYS A 383 -11.93 19.49 3.14
C LYS A 383 -11.57 18.39 2.14
N LEU A 384 -10.35 18.42 1.61
CA LEU A 384 -9.94 17.51 0.53
C LEU A 384 -9.96 16.05 0.99
N ASP A 385 -9.65 15.78 2.26
CA ASP A 385 -9.76 14.48 2.94
C ASP A 385 -11.20 13.92 3.05
N LYS A 386 -12.22 14.71 2.71
CA LYS A 386 -13.64 14.29 2.69
C LYS A 386 -14.19 14.08 1.28
N ILE A 387 -13.34 14.09 0.27
CA ILE A 387 -13.75 13.94 -1.13
C ILE A 387 -13.20 12.61 -1.66
N ASP A 388 -14.09 11.69 -1.99
CA ASP A 388 -13.74 10.44 -2.67
C ASP A 388 -13.65 10.69 -4.18
N THR A 389 -12.43 10.75 -4.70
CA THR A 389 -12.16 11.00 -6.12
C THR A 389 -12.12 9.73 -6.97
N SER A 390 -12.49 8.56 -6.44
CA SER A 390 -12.38 7.27 -7.14
C SER A 390 -13.14 7.19 -8.46
N LEU A 391 -14.19 8.01 -8.64
CA LEU A 391 -14.98 8.08 -9.88
C LEU A 391 -14.47 9.14 -10.89
N ILE A 392 -13.47 9.94 -10.53
CA ILE A 392 -13.04 11.09 -11.33
C ILE A 392 -12.00 10.63 -12.35
N THR A 393 -12.29 10.93 -13.62
CA THR A 393 -11.39 10.63 -14.75
C THR A 393 -10.68 11.86 -15.31
N ASP A 394 -11.12 13.07 -14.95
CA ASP A 394 -10.58 14.34 -15.42
C ASP A 394 -10.42 15.33 -14.26
N MET A 395 -9.17 15.70 -13.98
CA MET A 395 -8.77 16.67 -12.95
C MET A 395 -8.15 17.95 -13.56
N SER A 396 -8.35 18.18 -14.86
CA SER A 396 -7.79 19.35 -15.54
C SER A 396 -8.25 20.67 -14.90
N ASN A 397 -7.31 21.61 -14.77
CA ASN A 397 -7.49 22.96 -14.25
C ASN A 397 -8.02 23.07 -12.80
N LEU A 398 -8.07 21.98 -12.03
CA LEU A 398 -8.80 21.91 -10.76
C LEU A 398 -8.37 22.95 -9.71
N PHE A 399 -7.07 23.20 -9.59
CA PHE A 399 -6.44 24.17 -8.70
C PHE A 399 -5.68 25.25 -9.48
N LYS A 400 -6.05 25.51 -10.73
CA LYS A 400 -5.44 26.55 -11.55
C LYS A 400 -5.61 27.92 -10.91
N GLY A 401 -4.49 28.62 -10.71
CA GLY A 401 -4.40 29.92 -10.05
C GLY A 401 -4.75 29.87 -8.56
N SER A 402 -4.80 28.67 -7.96
CA SER A 402 -5.25 28.49 -6.59
C SER A 402 -4.37 29.28 -5.61
N LYS A 403 -5.03 30.03 -4.72
CA LYS A 403 -4.40 30.74 -3.60
C LYS A 403 -4.45 29.94 -2.30
N LEU A 404 -4.81 28.65 -2.36
CA LEU A 404 -4.83 27.77 -1.20
C LEU A 404 -3.43 27.69 -0.58
N LYS A 405 -3.35 27.94 0.72
CA LYS A 405 -2.09 27.85 1.49
C LYS A 405 -1.80 26.46 2.03
N LYS A 406 -2.83 25.59 2.06
CA LYS A 406 -2.78 24.23 2.59
C LYS A 406 -3.58 23.33 1.68
N PHE A 407 -3.01 22.17 1.38
CA PHE A 407 -3.63 21.12 0.57
C PHE A 407 -3.85 19.84 1.41
N ASP A 408 -3.85 19.95 2.74
CA ASP A 408 -4.02 18.82 3.66
C ASP A 408 -5.24 17.97 3.29
N GLY A 409 -5.01 16.67 3.08
CA GLY A 409 -6.01 15.69 2.65
C GLY A 409 -5.93 15.34 1.17
N ILE A 410 -5.20 16.09 0.34
CA ILE A 410 -5.04 15.77 -1.09
C ILE A 410 -4.27 14.46 -1.32
N GLU A 411 -3.39 14.09 -0.38
CA GLU A 411 -2.63 12.84 -0.38
C GLU A 411 -3.54 11.59 -0.33
N SER A 412 -4.78 11.74 0.17
CA SER A 412 -5.76 10.66 0.29
C SER A 412 -6.58 10.41 -0.98
N TRP A 413 -6.44 11.27 -2.00
CA TRP A 413 -7.22 11.16 -3.22
C TRP A 413 -6.84 9.90 -4.00
N ASN A 414 -7.87 9.12 -4.35
CA ASN A 414 -7.73 8.05 -5.32
C ASN A 414 -7.77 8.66 -6.74
N VAL A 415 -6.62 8.64 -7.42
CA VAL A 415 -6.46 9.17 -8.79
C VAL A 415 -6.24 8.06 -9.83
N SER A 416 -6.43 6.79 -9.47
CA SER A 416 -6.12 5.64 -10.35
C SER A 416 -7.02 5.53 -11.59
N ASN A 417 -8.11 6.30 -11.64
CA ASN A 417 -9.00 6.41 -12.80
C ASN A 417 -8.79 7.70 -13.60
N VAL A 418 -7.91 8.60 -13.17
CA VAL A 418 -7.67 9.88 -13.84
C VAL A 418 -6.86 9.67 -15.11
N VAL A 419 -7.36 10.21 -16.21
CA VAL A 419 -6.72 10.19 -17.54
C VAL A 419 -6.19 11.57 -17.92
N ASN A 420 -6.76 12.65 -17.38
CA ASN A 420 -6.36 14.03 -17.68
C ASN A 420 -6.05 14.85 -16.40
N MET A 421 -4.82 15.36 -16.28
CA MET A 421 -4.35 16.25 -15.22
C MET A 421 -3.83 17.61 -15.74
N GLU A 422 -4.23 18.01 -16.95
CA GLU A 422 -3.80 19.26 -17.60
C GLU A 422 -3.99 20.47 -16.67
N SER A 423 -2.96 21.28 -16.48
CA SER A 423 -3.00 22.52 -15.70
C SER A 423 -3.56 22.38 -14.28
N MET A 424 -3.59 21.16 -13.70
CA MET A 424 -4.26 20.89 -12.42
C MET A 424 -3.84 21.86 -11.32
N PHE A 425 -2.56 22.19 -11.20
CA PHE A 425 -2.02 23.14 -10.21
C PHE A 425 -1.41 24.40 -10.86
N GLU A 426 -1.67 24.69 -12.13
CA GLU A 426 -1.01 25.79 -12.83
C GLU A 426 -1.19 27.12 -12.07
N GLY A 427 -0.10 27.76 -11.64
CA GLY A 427 -0.12 29.05 -10.93
C GLY A 427 -0.36 28.95 -9.42
N ALA A 428 -0.51 27.74 -8.86
CA ALA A 428 -0.58 27.50 -7.42
C ALA A 428 0.82 27.66 -6.78
N SER A 429 1.34 28.90 -6.74
CA SER A 429 2.74 29.19 -6.37
C SER A 429 3.17 28.70 -4.98
N GLY A 430 2.22 28.44 -4.09
CA GLY A 430 2.43 27.89 -2.75
C GLY A 430 2.36 26.36 -2.64
N PHE A 431 2.05 25.64 -3.72
CA PHE A 431 1.88 24.19 -3.70
C PHE A 431 3.24 23.48 -3.52
N ASN A 432 3.33 22.64 -2.48
CA ASN A 432 4.46 21.76 -2.18
C ASN A 432 4.02 20.66 -1.18
N HIS A 433 3.07 19.83 -1.59
CA HIS A 433 2.41 18.83 -0.73
C HIS A 433 2.70 17.40 -1.21
N ASN A 434 2.51 16.41 -0.32
CA ASN A 434 2.75 15.01 -0.63
C ASN A 434 1.72 14.48 -1.63
N ILE A 435 2.21 14.01 -2.76
CA ILE A 435 1.43 13.32 -3.80
C ILE A 435 2.19 12.10 -4.35
N GLU A 436 3.20 11.60 -3.62
CA GLU A 436 4.04 10.47 -4.08
C GLU A 436 3.23 9.17 -4.16
N SER A 437 2.23 8.99 -3.30
CA SER A 437 1.36 7.82 -3.24
C SER A 437 0.28 7.75 -4.34
N TRP A 438 0.21 8.75 -5.22
CA TRP A 438 -0.78 8.78 -6.29
C TRP A 438 -0.48 7.77 -7.39
N ASP A 439 -1.47 6.92 -7.69
CA ASP A 439 -1.44 6.06 -8.87
C ASP A 439 -1.81 6.85 -10.13
N VAL A 440 -0.79 7.35 -10.83
CA VAL A 440 -0.94 8.11 -12.08
C VAL A 440 -0.82 7.23 -13.34
N SER A 441 -0.88 5.90 -13.19
CA SER A 441 -0.60 4.94 -14.28
C SER A 441 -1.54 5.04 -15.49
N LYS A 442 -2.73 5.62 -15.33
CA LYS A 442 -3.69 5.86 -16.43
C LYS A 442 -3.67 7.27 -17.00
N VAL A 443 -2.86 8.18 -16.46
CA VAL A 443 -2.85 9.58 -16.90
C VAL A 443 -2.16 9.68 -18.26
N GLU A 444 -2.87 10.22 -19.25
CA GLU A 444 -2.36 10.43 -20.61
C GLU A 444 -1.91 11.88 -20.85
N ASN A 445 -2.53 12.86 -20.17
CA ASN A 445 -2.22 14.28 -20.31
C ASN A 445 -1.81 14.92 -18.97
N MET A 446 -0.54 15.33 -18.87
CA MET A 446 0.03 16.06 -17.72
C MET A 446 0.52 17.47 -18.10
N SER A 447 0.10 17.98 -19.27
CA SER A 447 0.53 19.30 -19.74
C SER A 447 0.23 20.38 -18.69
N TYR A 448 1.21 21.24 -18.44
CA TYR A 448 1.11 22.39 -17.53
C TYR A 448 0.74 22.08 -16.08
N MET A 449 0.72 20.81 -15.66
CA MET A 449 0.19 20.37 -14.37
C MET A 449 0.72 21.19 -13.18
N PHE A 450 2.02 21.50 -13.14
CA PHE A 450 2.65 22.29 -12.07
C PHE A 450 3.17 23.64 -12.56
N LYS A 451 2.80 24.11 -13.75
CA LYS A 451 3.35 25.34 -14.32
C LYS A 451 3.20 26.51 -13.34
N LYS A 452 4.28 27.23 -13.04
CA LYS A 452 4.36 28.35 -12.07
C LYS A 452 4.12 27.95 -10.60
N CYS A 453 4.21 26.67 -10.23
CA CYS A 453 4.28 26.22 -8.83
C CYS A 453 5.68 26.46 -8.25
N LYS A 454 6.02 27.73 -8.00
CA LYS A 454 7.39 28.17 -7.68
C LYS A 454 8.05 27.41 -6.51
N LYS A 455 7.28 27.02 -5.48
CA LYS A 455 7.77 26.30 -4.29
C LYS A 455 7.77 24.79 -4.40
N PHE A 456 7.24 24.23 -5.49
CA PHE A 456 7.07 22.78 -5.63
C PHE A 456 8.42 22.08 -5.74
N ASN A 457 8.68 21.14 -4.84
CA ASN A 457 9.90 20.34 -4.78
C ASN A 457 9.65 18.99 -4.06
N TYR A 458 8.46 18.41 -4.22
CA TYR A 458 8.10 17.13 -3.61
C TYR A 458 8.53 15.96 -4.52
N PRO A 459 9.00 14.81 -3.97
CA PRO A 459 9.38 13.64 -4.76
C PRO A 459 8.27 13.13 -5.70
N LEU A 460 8.66 12.80 -6.94
CA LEU A 460 7.77 12.22 -7.98
C LEU A 460 8.38 10.98 -8.65
N ASN A 461 9.55 10.52 -8.19
CA ASN A 461 10.34 9.52 -8.90
C ASN A 461 9.59 8.18 -9.04
N ASP A 462 8.72 7.85 -8.09
CA ASP A 462 7.99 6.57 -8.05
C ASP A 462 6.69 6.59 -8.87
N TRP A 463 6.35 7.70 -9.52
CA TRP A 463 5.19 7.77 -10.41
C TRP A 463 5.37 6.92 -11.67
N ASN A 464 4.37 6.08 -11.96
CA ASN A 464 4.28 5.38 -13.24
C ASN A 464 3.70 6.30 -14.33
N VAL A 465 4.58 6.98 -15.07
CA VAL A 465 4.19 7.89 -16.17
C VAL A 465 4.15 7.22 -17.55
N SER A 466 4.14 5.88 -17.61
CA SER A 466 4.26 5.14 -18.88
C SER A 466 3.11 5.37 -19.86
N SER A 467 1.93 5.81 -19.40
CA SER A 467 0.78 6.13 -20.25
C SER A 467 0.76 7.58 -20.75
N VAL A 468 1.65 8.45 -20.27
CA VAL A 468 1.62 9.88 -20.58
C VAL A 468 2.07 10.13 -22.02
N VAL A 469 1.25 10.88 -22.77
CA VAL A 469 1.52 11.29 -24.15
C VAL A 469 1.88 12.77 -24.24
N ASN A 470 1.37 13.62 -23.34
CA ASN A 470 1.64 15.06 -23.33
C ASN A 470 2.20 15.54 -21.97
N MET A 471 3.43 16.06 -21.99
CA MET A 471 4.12 16.68 -20.85
C MET A 471 4.47 18.16 -21.09
N GLU A 472 3.82 18.81 -22.08
CA GLU A 472 4.08 20.21 -22.41
C GLU A 472 4.03 21.10 -21.16
N GLY A 473 5.13 21.77 -20.83
CA GLY A 473 5.16 22.75 -19.76
C GLY A 473 4.88 22.21 -18.35
N MET A 474 4.91 20.88 -18.13
CA MET A 474 4.48 20.24 -16.87
C MET A 474 5.13 20.87 -15.63
N LEU A 475 6.44 21.15 -15.67
CA LEU A 475 7.22 21.73 -14.58
C LEU A 475 7.72 23.16 -14.88
N SER A 476 7.12 23.83 -15.88
CA SER A 476 7.52 25.17 -16.30
C SER A 476 7.45 26.17 -15.14
N ASN A 477 8.49 26.97 -14.90
CA ASN A 477 8.58 27.96 -13.82
C ASN A 477 8.43 27.38 -12.40
N CYS A 478 8.71 26.09 -12.20
CA CYS A 478 8.86 25.49 -10.87
C CYS A 478 10.25 25.78 -10.30
N GLU A 479 10.49 27.04 -9.91
CA GLU A 479 11.84 27.54 -9.58
C GLU A 479 12.58 26.71 -8.50
N SER A 480 11.87 26.12 -7.53
CA SER A 480 12.45 25.27 -6.47
C SER A 480 12.65 23.80 -6.84
N PHE A 481 12.08 23.30 -7.94
CA PHE A 481 12.04 21.87 -8.23
C PHE A 481 13.42 21.32 -8.62
N ASN A 482 13.87 20.27 -7.92
CA ASN A 482 15.11 19.56 -8.18
C ASN A 482 15.06 18.09 -7.68
N GLN A 483 13.90 17.43 -7.74
CA GLN A 483 13.73 16.03 -7.29
C GLN A 483 14.06 15.04 -8.41
N PRO A 484 14.57 13.84 -8.09
CA PRO A 484 14.95 12.83 -9.09
C PRO A 484 13.74 12.36 -9.91
N LEU A 485 13.97 12.10 -11.20
CA LEU A 485 12.96 11.59 -12.16
C LEU A 485 13.51 10.43 -13.01
N TYR A 486 14.60 9.80 -12.59
CA TYR A 486 15.31 8.79 -13.39
C TYR A 486 14.53 7.48 -13.58
N LYS A 487 13.52 7.20 -12.75
CA LYS A 487 12.66 6.01 -12.87
C LYS A 487 11.54 6.17 -13.90
N TRP A 488 11.29 7.37 -14.41
CA TRP A 488 10.18 7.63 -15.32
C TRP A 488 10.35 6.94 -16.67
N ASN A 489 9.34 6.16 -17.06
CA ASN A 489 9.22 5.65 -18.42
C ASN A 489 8.48 6.67 -19.30
N VAL A 490 9.23 7.49 -20.03
CA VAL A 490 8.69 8.54 -20.92
C VAL A 490 8.55 8.10 -22.39
N SER A 491 8.63 6.79 -22.66
CA SER A 491 8.67 6.27 -24.04
C SER A 491 7.41 6.54 -24.87
N ASN A 492 6.28 6.87 -24.26
CA ASN A 492 5.03 7.21 -24.97
C ASN A 492 4.82 8.72 -25.18
N VAL A 493 5.68 9.57 -24.63
CA VAL A 493 5.52 11.03 -24.68
C VAL A 493 5.84 11.57 -26.07
N LYS A 494 4.96 12.42 -26.61
CA LYS A 494 5.11 13.10 -27.90
C LYS A 494 5.48 14.57 -27.77
N ASP A 495 4.99 15.27 -26.74
CA ASP A 495 5.29 16.68 -26.51
C ASP A 495 5.94 16.90 -25.13
N MET A 496 7.17 17.40 -25.13
CA MET A 496 7.94 17.84 -23.95
C MET A 496 8.30 19.33 -24.03
N SER A 497 7.66 20.08 -24.93
CA SER A 497 7.98 21.49 -25.09
C SER A 497 7.74 22.25 -23.79
N LYS A 498 8.66 23.15 -23.46
CA LYS A 498 8.67 23.94 -22.21
C LYS A 498 8.63 23.12 -20.90
N MET A 499 8.84 21.81 -20.90
CA MET A 499 8.68 20.95 -19.71
C MET A 499 9.42 21.51 -18.48
N PHE A 500 10.64 22.00 -18.65
CA PHE A 500 11.48 22.63 -17.62
C PHE A 500 11.78 24.13 -17.89
N TYR A 501 10.91 24.80 -18.65
CA TYR A 501 11.06 26.22 -19.01
C TYR A 501 11.14 27.09 -17.76
N TYR A 502 12.27 27.77 -17.53
CA TYR A 502 12.57 28.58 -16.35
C TYR A 502 12.50 27.81 -15.00
N THR A 503 12.76 26.51 -15.01
CA THR A 503 12.89 25.67 -13.80
C THR A 503 14.32 25.76 -13.26
N LYS A 504 14.64 26.92 -12.67
CA LYS A 504 16.01 27.37 -12.39
C LYS A 504 16.91 26.37 -11.65
N ASN A 505 16.38 25.65 -10.66
CA ASN A 505 17.17 24.76 -9.80
C ASN A 505 17.31 23.33 -10.31
N PHE A 506 16.59 22.93 -11.37
CA PHE A 506 16.57 21.55 -11.82
C PHE A 506 17.90 21.13 -12.45
N ASN A 507 18.53 20.07 -11.92
CA ASN A 507 19.77 19.50 -12.43
C ASN A 507 19.88 17.98 -12.17
N GLN A 508 18.78 17.26 -12.24
CA GLN A 508 18.75 15.81 -11.98
C GLN A 508 19.11 14.99 -13.21
N ASN A 509 19.60 13.76 -13.01
CA ASN A 509 19.91 12.83 -14.09
C ASN A 509 18.63 12.32 -14.78
N ILE A 510 18.56 12.55 -16.09
CA ILE A 510 17.49 12.09 -16.99
C ILE A 510 18.07 11.50 -18.30
N ASN A 511 19.36 11.17 -18.32
CA ASN A 511 20.03 10.67 -19.53
C ASN A 511 19.47 9.31 -19.97
N ASP A 512 18.95 8.51 -19.04
CA ASP A 512 18.40 7.17 -19.31
C ASP A 512 16.95 7.20 -19.83
N TRP A 513 16.35 8.38 -20.00
CA TRP A 513 15.02 8.49 -20.59
C TRP A 513 14.99 8.05 -22.06
N ASN A 514 14.02 7.20 -22.40
CA ASN A 514 13.72 6.88 -23.79
C ASN A 514 12.85 7.97 -24.42
N VAL A 515 13.47 8.94 -25.08
CA VAL A 515 12.79 10.06 -25.77
C VAL A 515 12.51 9.81 -27.26
N SER A 516 12.65 8.56 -27.73
CA SER A 516 12.58 8.24 -29.16
C SER A 516 11.24 8.56 -29.82
N ASN A 517 10.14 8.72 -29.08
CA ASN A 517 8.83 9.08 -29.61
C ASN A 517 8.48 10.57 -29.49
N VAL A 518 9.38 11.40 -28.93
CA VAL A 518 9.12 12.83 -28.73
C VAL A 518 9.24 13.57 -30.06
N GLU A 519 8.21 14.35 -30.41
CA GLU A 519 8.14 15.16 -31.62
C GLU A 519 8.45 16.64 -31.35
N ASN A 520 8.22 17.14 -30.14
CA ASN A 520 8.40 18.55 -29.77
C ASN A 520 9.16 18.72 -28.45
N MET A 521 10.32 19.36 -28.52
CA MET A 521 11.19 19.75 -27.39
C MET A 521 11.45 21.27 -27.35
N SER A 522 10.65 22.07 -28.06
CA SER A 522 10.84 23.52 -28.13
C SER A 522 10.86 24.13 -26.73
N CYS A 523 11.85 24.98 -26.46
CA CYS A 523 12.01 25.68 -25.19
C CYS A 523 12.09 24.77 -23.94
N MET A 524 12.36 23.46 -24.08
CA MET A 524 12.27 22.49 -22.97
C MET A 524 13.07 22.90 -21.73
N PHE A 525 14.30 23.39 -21.91
CA PHE A 525 15.20 23.83 -20.84
C PHE A 525 15.48 25.34 -20.87
N GLN A 526 14.73 26.12 -21.64
CA GLN A 526 14.97 27.55 -21.78
C GLN A 526 14.93 28.24 -20.41
N GLY A 527 16.01 28.91 -20.02
CA GLY A 527 16.12 29.58 -18.71
C GLY A 527 16.24 28.65 -17.50
N ALA A 528 16.45 27.33 -17.68
CA ALA A 528 16.78 26.40 -16.60
C ALA A 528 18.24 26.59 -16.15
N VAL A 529 18.49 27.68 -15.42
CA VAL A 529 19.83 28.22 -15.12
C VAL A 529 20.86 27.16 -14.72
N ASN A 530 20.52 26.25 -13.80
CA ASN A 530 21.46 25.27 -13.24
C ASN A 530 21.54 23.94 -14.00
N PHE A 531 20.73 23.73 -15.05
CA PHE A 531 20.66 22.45 -15.73
C PHE A 531 21.95 22.19 -16.53
N ASN A 532 22.64 21.10 -16.21
CA ASN A 532 23.87 20.65 -16.87
C ASN A 532 24.00 19.11 -16.84
N SER A 533 22.88 18.40 -16.82
CA SER A 533 22.88 16.93 -16.81
C SER A 533 23.15 16.36 -18.20
N ALA A 534 23.85 15.24 -18.27
CA ALA A 534 24.17 14.57 -19.53
C ALA A 534 22.92 14.12 -20.28
N LEU A 535 22.91 14.26 -21.60
CA LEU A 535 21.80 13.89 -22.50
C LEU A 535 22.28 13.11 -23.74
N ASP A 536 23.53 12.63 -23.73
CA ASP A 536 24.19 11.98 -24.87
C ASP A 536 23.54 10.66 -25.30
N LYS A 537 22.74 10.03 -24.44
CA LYS A 537 22.02 8.78 -24.76
C LYS A 537 20.69 8.98 -25.46
N TRP A 538 20.19 10.21 -25.55
CA TRP A 538 18.88 10.49 -26.12
C TRP A 538 18.82 10.25 -27.62
N ASN A 539 17.84 9.46 -28.06
CA ASN A 539 17.50 9.32 -29.48
C ASN A 539 16.51 10.41 -29.88
N VAL A 540 16.99 11.47 -30.53
CA VAL A 540 16.21 12.65 -30.95
C VAL A 540 15.76 12.62 -32.42
N SER A 541 15.86 11.46 -33.09
CA SER A 541 15.59 11.36 -34.54
C SER A 541 14.16 11.69 -34.96
N ASN A 542 13.18 11.54 -34.05
CA ASN A 542 11.77 11.86 -34.30
C ASN A 542 11.39 13.31 -33.91
N VAL A 543 12.30 14.09 -33.35
CA VAL A 543 12.02 15.47 -32.94
C VAL A 543 11.90 16.37 -34.17
N LYS A 544 10.77 17.08 -34.30
CA LYS A 544 10.48 18.04 -35.37
C LYS A 544 10.75 19.48 -34.94
N TYR A 545 10.54 19.79 -33.65
CA TYR A 545 10.70 21.15 -33.12
C TYR A 545 11.59 21.15 -31.88
N MET A 546 12.70 21.89 -31.94
CA MET A 546 13.71 22.01 -30.88
C MET A 546 14.20 23.47 -30.72
N SER A 547 13.39 24.43 -31.17
CA SER A 547 13.76 25.84 -31.16
C SER A 547 13.89 26.33 -29.72
N LEU A 548 14.91 27.14 -29.43
CA LEU A 548 15.18 27.72 -28.11
C LEU A 548 15.38 26.68 -26.98
N MET A 549 15.65 25.41 -27.27
CA MET A 549 15.65 24.33 -26.26
C MET A 549 16.54 24.63 -25.03
N PHE A 550 17.75 25.16 -25.24
CA PHE A 550 18.72 25.53 -24.20
C PHE A 550 18.99 27.04 -24.16
N CYS A 551 18.09 27.84 -24.71
CA CYS A 551 18.19 29.30 -24.70
C CYS A 551 18.27 29.82 -23.25
N PHE A 552 19.24 30.66 -22.93
CA PHE A 552 19.48 31.16 -21.55
C PHE A 552 19.76 30.08 -20.48
N THR A 553 20.12 28.84 -20.85
CA THR A 553 20.47 27.77 -19.90
C THR A 553 21.93 27.93 -19.46
N LYS A 554 22.16 28.81 -18.46
CA LYS A 554 23.49 29.37 -18.13
C LYS A 554 24.55 28.37 -17.67
N SER A 555 24.19 27.17 -17.21
CA SER A 555 25.15 26.13 -16.83
C SER A 555 25.37 25.05 -17.89
N PHE A 556 24.57 25.01 -18.96
CA PHE A 556 24.56 23.86 -19.87
C PHE A 556 25.76 23.85 -20.82
N ASN A 557 26.60 22.82 -20.70
CA ASN A 557 27.79 22.62 -21.53
C ASN A 557 28.09 21.12 -21.79
N GLN A 558 27.05 20.32 -22.01
CA GLN A 558 27.21 18.88 -22.22
C GLN A 558 27.50 18.54 -23.69
N ASN A 559 28.17 17.41 -23.92
CA ASN A 559 28.45 16.91 -25.27
C ASN A 559 27.17 16.32 -25.90
N LEU A 560 26.75 16.88 -27.04
CA LEU A 560 25.57 16.43 -27.81
C LEU A 560 25.92 15.90 -29.21
N GLU A 561 27.19 15.57 -29.46
CA GLU A 561 27.67 15.12 -30.78
C GLU A 561 27.02 13.79 -31.22
N SER A 562 26.57 12.97 -30.27
CA SER A 562 25.90 11.68 -30.53
C SER A 562 24.49 11.82 -31.11
N TRP A 563 23.88 13.00 -31.02
CA TRP A 563 22.51 13.21 -31.46
C TRP A 563 22.37 13.12 -32.98
N LYS A 564 21.35 12.38 -33.43
CA LYS A 564 20.97 12.25 -34.84
C LYS A 564 19.62 12.91 -35.03
N LEU A 565 19.60 14.08 -35.68
CA LEU A 565 18.37 14.82 -35.99
C LEU A 565 17.67 14.23 -37.23
N GLY A 566 16.34 14.34 -37.25
CA GLY A 566 15.54 14.04 -38.44
C GLY A 566 15.68 15.09 -39.55
N GLU A 567 14.94 14.94 -40.64
CA GLU A 567 14.89 15.93 -41.72
C GLU A 567 14.05 17.16 -41.29
N ASN A 568 14.52 18.37 -41.62
CA ASN A 568 13.80 19.64 -41.39
C ASN A 568 13.47 19.99 -39.92
N VAL A 569 14.32 19.59 -38.95
CA VAL A 569 14.13 19.96 -37.54
C VAL A 569 14.27 21.47 -37.34
N SER A 570 13.29 22.10 -36.70
CA SER A 570 13.36 23.53 -36.33
C SER A 570 14.22 23.72 -35.08
N ILE A 571 15.51 24.05 -35.26
CA ILE A 571 16.51 24.24 -34.19
C ILE A 571 16.88 25.71 -33.92
N LYS A 572 16.07 26.66 -34.40
CA LYS A 572 16.39 28.10 -34.33
C LYS A 572 16.70 28.53 -32.89
N TYR A 573 17.87 29.18 -32.73
CA TYR A 573 18.34 29.74 -31.47
C TYR A 573 18.42 28.71 -30.32
N ALA A 574 18.64 27.43 -30.61
CA ALA A 574 18.63 26.37 -29.60
C ALA A 574 19.62 26.63 -28.45
N PHE A 575 20.77 27.24 -28.74
CA PHE A 575 21.86 27.45 -27.78
C PHE A 575 22.10 28.91 -27.40
N ILE A 576 21.33 29.87 -27.91
CA ILE A 576 21.60 31.29 -27.66
C ILE A 576 21.73 31.57 -26.15
N ASP A 577 22.79 32.27 -25.78
CA ASP A 577 23.03 32.70 -24.41
C ASP A 577 23.28 31.55 -23.41
N SER A 578 23.80 30.41 -23.91
CA SER A 578 24.24 29.24 -23.11
C SER A 578 25.71 28.88 -23.38
N PRO A 579 26.45 28.28 -22.42
CA PRO A 579 27.87 27.98 -22.61
C PRO A 579 28.20 27.12 -23.84
N ILE A 580 27.33 26.16 -24.17
CA ILE A 580 27.47 25.30 -25.36
C ILE A 580 27.45 26.08 -26.69
N GLU A 581 26.94 27.33 -26.72
CA GLU A 581 27.00 28.20 -27.91
C GLU A 581 28.44 28.45 -28.40
N ASN A 582 29.41 28.44 -27.47
CA ASN A 582 30.82 28.65 -27.82
C ASN A 582 31.46 27.41 -28.48
N ASN A 583 30.86 26.23 -28.32
CA ASN A 583 31.33 24.98 -28.89
C ASN A 583 30.13 24.05 -29.21
N PRO A 584 29.28 24.42 -30.19
CA PRO A 584 28.08 23.67 -30.51
C PRO A 584 28.44 22.35 -31.22
N PRO A 585 27.57 21.32 -31.13
CA PRO A 585 27.78 20.06 -31.85
C PRO A 585 27.79 20.27 -33.36
N SER A 586 28.50 19.40 -34.10
CA SER A 586 28.76 19.60 -35.53
C SER A 586 27.50 19.64 -36.42
N TRP A 587 26.41 19.04 -35.94
CA TRP A 587 25.10 19.06 -36.61
C TRP A 587 24.38 20.40 -36.48
N TYR A 588 24.79 21.30 -35.57
CA TYR A 588 24.16 22.60 -35.38
C TYR A 588 24.65 23.61 -36.43
N LYS A 589 23.75 23.97 -37.36
CA LYS A 589 24.00 25.02 -38.36
C LYS A 589 22.97 26.11 -38.16
N ASN A 590 23.44 27.30 -37.75
CA ASN A 590 22.63 28.49 -37.44
C ASN A 590 21.74 28.94 -38.59
#